data_AF-A0A395S2H9-F1
#
_entry.id   AF-A0A395S2H9-F1
#
_cell.length_a   1.000
_cell.length_b   1.000
_cell.length_c   1.000
_cell.angle_alpha   90.00
_cell.angle_beta   90.00
_cell.angle_gamma   90.00
#
_symmetry.space_group_name_H-M   'P 1'
#
loop_
_entity.id
_entity.type
_entity.pdbx_description
1 polymer ?
#
loop_
_entity_poly.entity_id
_entity_poly.type
_entity_poly.pdbx_seq_one_letter_code
_entity_poly.pdbx_strand_id
1 'polypeptide(L)'
;MAIYNRLGSYDEQQKAIRGECVPRTLDCSVALAALIQGTRLHYDFANTEAVICHSRLNDEVARARNARLIVSNEIPDSMDEESEQQPYCIWYPDLATEETCRTLFSKYPNMRYQIGRACAAAGYYTLYKELSLLPDVSIAEEARESRTEGGRQIYNDIMNAEFPYAVIDDSQRQIAIDFDTVLAEHPAYLNGDTEVRWRPN
;
A
#
# COMPACT_ATOMS: atom_id res chain seq x y z
N MET A 1 -28.99 7.07 -27.72
CA MET A 1 -27.53 7.33 -27.68
C MET A 1 -26.93 7.30 -26.27
N ALA A 2 -27.60 7.78 -25.21
CA ALA A 2 -27.03 7.78 -23.85
C ALA A 2 -26.78 6.39 -23.23
N ILE A 3 -27.60 5.38 -23.55
CA ILE A 3 -27.48 4.01 -23.00
C ILE A 3 -26.26 3.28 -23.59
N TYR A 4 -25.96 3.48 -24.89
CA TYR A 4 -24.80 2.87 -25.55
C TYR A 4 -23.46 3.43 -25.03
N ASN A 5 -23.39 4.73 -24.74
CA ASN A 5 -22.18 5.33 -24.13
C ASN A 5 -21.93 4.80 -22.70
N ARG A 6 -23.00 4.52 -21.94
CA ARG A 6 -22.88 4.01 -20.57
C ARG A 6 -22.44 2.53 -20.55
N LEU A 7 -22.89 1.72 -21.51
CA LEU A 7 -22.44 0.33 -21.67
C LEU A 7 -20.99 0.23 -22.18
N GLY A 8 -20.58 1.10 -23.10
CA GLY A 8 -19.20 1.15 -23.59
C GLY A 8 -18.19 1.56 -22.51
N SER A 9 -18.55 2.52 -21.65
CA SER A 9 -17.73 2.92 -20.51
C SER A 9 -17.58 1.80 -19.46
N TYR A 10 -18.64 1.02 -19.24
CA TYR A 10 -18.60 -0.10 -18.29
C TYR A 10 -17.75 -1.28 -18.78
N ASP A 11 -17.84 -1.66 -20.05
CA ASP A 11 -17.01 -2.72 -20.64
C ASP A 11 -15.52 -2.34 -20.61
N GLU A 12 -15.19 -1.09 -20.93
CA GLU A 12 -13.81 -0.58 -20.84
C GLU A 12 -13.27 -0.61 -19.40
N GLN A 13 -14.10 -0.25 -18.40
CA GLN A 13 -13.72 -0.35 -16.98
C GLN A 13 -13.45 -1.80 -16.57
N GLN A 14 -14.29 -2.76 -16.99
CA GLN A 14 -14.07 -4.17 -16.68
C GLN A 14 -12.79 -4.70 -17.31
N LYS A 15 -12.52 -4.33 -18.56
CA LYS A 15 -11.27 -4.68 -19.25
C LYS A 15 -10.05 -4.05 -18.57
N ALA A 16 -10.16 -2.80 -18.12
CA ALA A 16 -9.10 -2.14 -17.38
C ALA A 16 -8.81 -2.84 -16.05
N ILE A 17 -9.83 -3.23 -15.28
CA ILE A 17 -9.65 -4.01 -14.05
C ILE A 17 -8.88 -5.32 -14.30
N ARG A 18 -9.13 -5.97 -15.45
CA ARG A 18 -8.46 -7.21 -15.87
C ARG A 18 -7.08 -6.99 -16.51
N GLY A 19 -6.63 -5.75 -16.61
CA GLY A 19 -5.37 -5.39 -17.26
C GLY A 19 -5.36 -5.61 -18.78
N GLU A 20 -6.52 -5.59 -19.43
CA GLU A 20 -6.67 -5.87 -20.86
C GLU A 20 -6.60 -4.60 -21.73
N CYS A 21 -7.03 -3.44 -21.20
CA CYS A 21 -6.92 -2.16 -21.90
C CYS A 21 -6.95 -0.95 -20.95
N VAL A 22 -6.41 0.19 -21.41
CA VAL A 22 -6.60 1.49 -20.75
C VAL A 22 -7.94 2.10 -21.21
N PRO A 23 -8.81 2.59 -20.31
CA PRO A 23 -10.05 3.27 -20.69
C PRO A 23 -9.77 4.49 -21.56
N ARG A 24 -10.64 4.78 -22.54
CA ARG A 24 -10.41 5.89 -23.48
C ARG A 24 -10.43 7.26 -22.80
N THR A 25 -11.23 7.40 -21.75
CA THR A 25 -11.31 8.61 -20.93
C THR A 25 -11.14 8.25 -19.46
N LEU A 26 -10.41 9.09 -18.73
CA LEU A 26 -10.19 8.98 -17.29
C LEU A 26 -10.87 10.13 -16.52
N ASP A 27 -11.88 10.74 -17.16
CA ASP A 27 -12.65 11.88 -16.66
C ASP A 27 -13.62 11.51 -15.53
N CYS A 28 -13.95 10.23 -15.39
CA CYS A 28 -14.72 9.74 -14.26
C CYS A 28 -13.87 8.91 -13.29
N SER A 29 -14.16 9.04 -11.99
CA SER A 29 -13.44 8.36 -10.90
C SER A 29 -13.47 6.83 -11.03
N VAL A 30 -14.51 6.27 -11.61
CA VAL A 30 -14.63 4.81 -11.82
C VAL A 30 -13.65 4.30 -12.87
N ALA A 31 -13.44 5.05 -13.96
CA ALA A 31 -12.46 4.68 -14.98
C ALA A 31 -11.03 4.78 -14.46
N LEU A 32 -10.72 5.84 -13.68
CA LEU A 32 -9.43 5.98 -13.02
C LEU A 32 -9.19 4.85 -12.01
N ALA A 33 -10.17 4.53 -11.16
CA ALA A 33 -10.08 3.44 -10.20
C ALA A 33 -9.89 2.08 -10.90
N ALA A 34 -10.59 1.83 -12.01
CA ALA A 34 -10.43 0.63 -12.81
C ALA A 34 -9.01 0.50 -13.40
N LEU A 35 -8.44 1.59 -13.92
CA LEU A 35 -7.06 1.65 -14.41
C LEU A 35 -6.05 1.40 -13.29
N ILE A 36 -6.23 2.05 -12.13
CA ILE A 36 -5.38 1.87 -10.94
C ILE A 36 -5.40 0.41 -10.49
N GLN A 37 -6.58 -0.19 -10.40
CA GLN A 37 -6.74 -1.58 -9.98
C GLN A 37 -6.03 -2.54 -10.96
N GLY A 38 -6.27 -2.37 -12.26
CA GLY A 38 -5.61 -3.18 -13.28
C GLY A 38 -4.10 -3.05 -13.23
N THR A 39 -3.60 -1.82 -13.06
CA THR A 39 -2.16 -1.52 -12.94
C THR A 39 -1.55 -2.20 -11.72
N ARG A 40 -2.24 -2.18 -10.56
CA ARG A 40 -1.76 -2.85 -9.33
C ARG A 40 -1.75 -4.37 -9.46
N LEU A 41 -2.70 -4.95 -10.18
CA LEU A 41 -2.88 -6.41 -10.24
C LEU A 41 -2.08 -7.09 -11.34
N HIS A 42 -1.85 -6.42 -12.46
CA HIS A 42 -1.31 -7.05 -13.67
C HIS A 42 0.04 -6.45 -14.08
N TYR A 43 1.13 -7.21 -13.86
CA TYR A 43 2.50 -6.76 -14.12
C TYR A 43 2.75 -6.34 -15.59
N ASP A 44 2.38 -7.19 -16.56
CA ASP A 44 2.59 -6.87 -17.98
C ASP A 44 1.81 -5.64 -18.40
N PHE A 45 0.59 -5.49 -17.89
CA PHE A 45 -0.25 -4.31 -18.14
C PHE A 45 0.37 -3.03 -17.59
N ALA A 46 0.91 -3.08 -16.36
CA ALA A 46 1.60 -1.96 -15.72
C ALA A 46 2.85 -1.49 -16.49
N ASN A 47 3.42 -2.35 -17.33
CA ASN A 47 4.57 -2.06 -18.18
C ASN A 47 4.22 -1.72 -19.63
N THR A 48 2.94 -1.60 -19.97
CA THR A 48 2.53 -1.08 -21.28
C THR A 48 2.88 0.40 -21.42
N GLU A 49 3.22 0.84 -22.64
CA GLU A 49 3.54 2.26 -22.90
C GLU A 49 2.38 3.19 -22.52
N ALA A 50 1.14 2.73 -22.68
CA ALA A 50 -0.05 3.49 -22.30
C ALA A 50 -0.07 3.78 -20.79
N VAL A 51 0.13 2.76 -19.94
CA VAL A 51 0.17 2.95 -18.48
C VAL A 51 1.38 3.79 -18.06
N ILE A 52 2.55 3.56 -18.68
CA ILE A 52 3.75 4.37 -18.43
C ILE A 52 3.47 5.85 -18.74
N CYS A 53 2.85 6.16 -19.89
CA CYS A 53 2.48 7.53 -20.24
C CYS A 53 1.51 8.15 -19.22
N HIS A 54 0.49 7.41 -18.78
CA HIS A 54 -0.43 7.90 -17.75
C HIS A 54 0.25 8.10 -16.40
N SER A 55 1.19 7.22 -16.00
CA SER A 55 1.93 7.38 -14.75
C SER A 55 2.79 8.65 -14.70
N ARG A 56 3.26 9.14 -15.85
CA ARG A 56 4.02 10.40 -15.92
C ARG A 56 3.15 11.64 -15.69
N LEU A 57 1.83 11.51 -15.83
CA LEU A 57 0.88 12.62 -15.80
C LEU A 57 -0.08 12.56 -14.60
N ASN A 58 -0.11 11.45 -13.87
CA ASN A 58 -1.06 11.22 -12.79
C ASN A 58 -0.39 10.40 -11.67
N ASP A 59 -0.26 11.03 -10.50
CA ASP A 59 0.41 10.44 -9.34
C ASP A 59 -0.29 9.19 -8.80
N GLU A 60 -1.62 9.08 -8.92
CA GLU A 60 -2.33 7.89 -8.47
C GLU A 60 -2.01 6.66 -9.34
N VAL A 61 -1.87 6.85 -10.65
CA VAL A 61 -1.44 5.82 -11.59
C VAL A 61 0.05 5.50 -11.38
N ALA A 62 0.90 6.49 -11.14
CA ALA A 62 2.29 6.29 -10.77
C ALA A 62 2.43 5.46 -9.50
N ARG A 63 1.71 5.81 -8.44
CA ARG A 63 1.66 5.06 -7.18
C ARG A 63 1.23 3.62 -7.40
N ALA A 64 0.20 3.39 -8.21
CA ALA A 64 -0.28 2.05 -8.56
C ALA A 64 0.81 1.22 -9.27
N ARG A 65 1.48 1.84 -10.25
CA ARG A 65 2.57 1.20 -11.00
C ARG A 65 3.77 0.91 -10.12
N ASN A 66 4.18 1.87 -9.28
CA ASN A 66 5.29 1.72 -8.34
C ASN A 66 5.03 0.57 -7.36
N ALA A 67 3.81 0.46 -6.82
CA ALA A 67 3.43 -0.69 -6.01
C ALA A 67 3.61 -2.02 -6.76
N ARG A 68 3.12 -2.10 -8.01
CA ARG A 68 3.21 -3.31 -8.84
C ARG A 68 4.65 -3.70 -9.15
N LEU A 69 5.51 -2.73 -9.45
CA LEU A 69 6.94 -2.99 -9.68
C LEU A 69 7.60 -3.56 -8.42
N ILE A 70 7.39 -2.92 -7.25
CA ILE A 70 7.98 -3.36 -5.98
C ILE A 70 7.60 -4.79 -5.66
N VAL A 71 6.31 -5.14 -5.72
CA VAL A 71 5.83 -6.51 -5.45
C VAL A 71 6.24 -7.53 -6.55
N SER A 72 6.78 -7.04 -7.67
CA SER A 72 7.38 -7.87 -8.72
C SER A 72 8.91 -7.93 -8.62
N ASN A 73 9.49 -7.49 -7.50
CA ASN A 73 10.93 -7.44 -7.22
C ASN A 73 11.71 -6.39 -8.03
N GLU A 74 11.03 -5.36 -8.53
CA GLU A 74 11.65 -4.24 -9.25
C GLU A 74 11.53 -2.94 -8.45
N ILE A 75 12.67 -2.25 -8.31
CA ILE A 75 12.71 -0.96 -7.60
C ILE A 75 12.43 0.17 -8.60
N PRO A 76 11.38 0.97 -8.41
CA PRO A 76 11.12 2.13 -9.26
C PRO A 76 12.33 3.07 -9.32
N ASP A 77 12.56 3.70 -10.48
CA ASP A 77 13.70 4.60 -10.68
C ASP A 77 13.62 5.84 -9.77
N SER A 78 12.42 6.42 -9.69
CA SER A 78 12.12 7.57 -8.84
C SER A 78 10.70 7.45 -8.29
N MET A 79 10.53 7.88 -7.04
CA MET A 79 9.23 8.13 -6.43
C MET A 79 9.39 9.45 -5.71
N ASP A 80 8.66 10.48 -6.15
CA ASP A 80 8.76 11.80 -5.54
C ASP A 80 8.13 11.76 -4.14
N GLU A 81 8.92 12.06 -3.11
CA GLU A 81 8.51 12.03 -1.70
C GLU A 81 7.49 13.12 -1.36
N GLU A 82 7.51 14.25 -2.08
CA GLU A 82 6.55 15.34 -1.91
C GLU A 82 5.24 15.09 -2.66
N SER A 83 5.24 14.08 -3.53
CA SER A 83 4.07 13.64 -4.30
C SER A 83 3.39 12.43 -3.64
N GLU A 84 2.20 12.10 -4.12
CA GLU A 84 1.53 10.88 -3.68
C GLU A 84 1.99 9.60 -4.42
N GLN A 85 3.20 9.59 -5.01
CA GLN A 85 3.71 8.48 -5.83
C GLN A 85 4.25 7.30 -5.03
N GLN A 86 4.63 7.51 -3.76
CA GLN A 86 5.08 6.42 -2.90
C GLN A 86 3.88 5.52 -2.52
N PRO A 87 3.94 4.21 -2.80
CA PRO A 87 2.84 3.31 -2.51
C PRO A 87 2.71 3.04 -1.01
N TYR A 88 1.50 3.22 -0.51
CA TYR A 88 1.14 2.95 0.88
C TYR A 88 1.14 1.45 1.24
N CYS A 89 0.67 0.60 0.32
CA CYS A 89 0.68 -0.86 0.43
C CYS A 89 1.59 -1.47 -0.66
N ILE A 90 2.60 -2.24 -0.23
CA ILE A 90 3.65 -2.84 -1.07
C ILE A 90 3.82 -4.36 -0.84
N TRP A 91 2.76 -5.04 -0.40
CA TRP A 91 2.77 -6.48 -0.12
C TRP A 91 1.59 -7.23 -0.77
N TYR A 92 0.80 -6.55 -1.60
CA TYR A 92 -0.33 -7.11 -2.35
C TYR A 92 -0.25 -6.68 -3.82
N PRO A 93 -0.59 -7.55 -4.79
CA PRO A 93 -1.10 -8.93 -4.62
C PRO A 93 -0.03 -9.98 -4.36
N ASP A 94 1.24 -9.63 -4.54
CA ASP A 94 2.39 -10.50 -4.36
C ASP A 94 3.31 -9.95 -3.27
N LEU A 95 4.18 -10.81 -2.73
CA LEU A 95 5.20 -10.41 -1.78
C LEU A 95 6.53 -10.22 -2.49
N ALA A 96 7.12 -9.03 -2.32
CA ALA A 96 8.52 -8.80 -2.68
C ALA A 96 9.44 -9.71 -1.83
N THR A 97 10.62 -10.03 -2.38
CA THR A 97 11.67 -10.74 -1.64
C THR A 97 12.24 -9.86 -0.54
N GLU A 98 12.80 -10.48 0.51
CA GLU A 98 13.48 -9.73 1.58
C GLU A 98 14.64 -8.88 1.02
N GLU A 99 15.35 -9.38 0.00
CA GLU A 99 16.41 -8.64 -0.69
C GLU A 99 15.87 -7.37 -1.37
N THR A 100 14.78 -7.48 -2.13
CA THR A 100 14.10 -6.31 -2.72
C THR A 100 13.69 -5.32 -1.64
N CYS A 101 13.13 -5.76 -0.51
CA CYS A 101 12.76 -4.88 0.59
C CYS A 101 13.98 -4.16 1.20
N ARG A 102 15.12 -4.85 1.33
CA ARG A 102 16.39 -4.25 1.78
C ARG A 102 16.93 -3.21 0.80
N THR A 103 16.90 -3.51 -0.49
CA THR A 103 17.27 -2.55 -1.54
C THR A 103 16.34 -1.35 -1.54
N LEU A 104 15.03 -1.57 -1.38
CA LEU A 104 14.04 -0.52 -1.28
C LEU A 104 14.30 0.38 -0.07
N PHE A 105 14.56 -0.19 1.11
CA PHE A 105 14.88 0.57 2.31
C PHE A 105 16.16 1.39 2.15
N SER A 106 17.17 0.82 1.49
CA SER A 106 18.43 1.52 1.22
C SER A 106 18.24 2.72 0.30
N LYS A 107 17.30 2.65 -0.66
CA LYS A 107 17.03 3.71 -1.63
C LYS A 107 16.00 4.74 -1.13
N TYR A 108 14.98 4.29 -0.39
CA TYR A 108 13.87 5.09 0.13
C TYR A 108 13.68 4.82 1.63
N PRO A 109 14.58 5.32 2.50
CA PRO A 109 14.53 5.05 3.94
C PRO A 109 13.27 5.62 4.62
N ASN A 110 12.64 6.63 4.02
CA ASN A 110 11.39 7.20 4.50
C ASN A 110 10.20 6.22 4.41
N MET A 111 10.28 5.20 3.53
CA MET A 111 9.25 4.16 3.37
C MET A 111 9.32 3.03 4.43
N ARG A 112 10.09 3.21 5.51
CA ARG A 112 10.35 2.15 6.52
C ARG A 112 9.09 1.53 7.11
N TYR A 113 7.99 2.27 7.27
CA TYR A 113 6.74 1.72 7.79
C TYR A 113 6.01 0.86 6.76
N GLN A 114 5.98 1.26 5.49
CA GLN A 114 5.45 0.46 4.39
C GLN A 114 6.25 -0.85 4.24
N ILE A 115 7.57 -0.78 4.42
CA ILE A 115 8.45 -1.96 4.42
C ILE A 115 8.19 -2.82 5.66
N GLY A 116 7.95 -2.21 6.84
CA GLY A 116 7.56 -2.91 8.06
C GLY A 116 6.29 -3.74 7.89
N ARG A 117 5.26 -3.15 7.29
CA ARG A 117 4.02 -3.86 6.90
C ARG A 117 4.29 -5.05 5.97
N ALA A 118 5.14 -4.85 4.96
CA ALA A 118 5.53 -5.95 4.07
C ALA A 118 6.30 -7.06 4.81
N CYS A 119 7.16 -6.70 5.76
CA CYS A 119 7.85 -7.68 6.60
C CYS A 119 6.88 -8.47 7.49
N ALA A 120 5.86 -7.81 8.04
CA ALA A 120 4.80 -8.45 8.80
C ALA A 120 3.99 -9.44 7.94
N ALA A 121 3.61 -9.03 6.74
CA ALA A 121 2.89 -9.86 5.78
C ALA A 121 3.72 -11.06 5.26
N ALA A 122 5.02 -10.87 5.05
CA ALA A 122 5.91 -11.91 4.50
C ALA A 122 6.63 -12.77 5.57
N GLY A 123 6.66 -12.32 6.82
CA GLY A 123 7.43 -12.97 7.89
C GLY A 123 8.92 -12.66 7.91
N TYR A 124 9.36 -11.52 7.35
CA TYR A 124 10.77 -11.10 7.34
C TYR A 124 11.17 -10.46 8.68
N TYR A 125 11.18 -11.27 9.76
CA TYR A 125 11.42 -10.78 11.12
C TYR A 125 12.78 -10.08 11.27
N THR A 126 13.85 -10.62 10.69
CA THR A 126 15.19 -10.02 10.79
C THR A 126 15.22 -8.62 10.21
N LEU A 127 14.71 -8.45 8.98
CA LEU A 127 14.59 -7.12 8.36
C LEU A 127 13.69 -6.18 9.18
N TYR A 128 12.56 -6.68 9.69
CA TYR A 128 11.67 -5.87 10.53
C TYR A 128 12.40 -5.26 11.74
N LYS A 129 13.24 -6.04 12.42
CA LYS A 129 14.03 -5.55 13.57
C LYS A 129 15.02 -4.46 13.19
N GLU A 130 15.59 -4.51 11.98
CA GLU A 130 16.55 -3.51 11.50
C GLU A 130 15.90 -2.14 11.23
N LEU A 131 14.61 -2.12 10.87
CA LEU A 131 13.87 -0.88 10.55
C LEU A 131 13.63 0.02 11.76
N SER A 132 13.80 -0.49 12.98
CA SER A 132 13.67 0.25 14.24
C SER A 132 12.36 1.06 14.32
N LEU A 133 11.24 0.40 14.00
CA LEU A 133 9.91 1.00 14.01
C LEU A 133 9.37 1.09 15.45
N LEU A 134 8.46 2.04 15.68
CA LEU A 134 7.61 1.99 16.85
C LEU A 134 6.69 0.76 16.77
N PRO A 135 6.29 0.16 17.90
CA PRO A 135 5.38 -0.98 17.93
C PRO A 135 3.97 -0.57 17.49
N ASP A 136 3.76 -0.59 16.17
CA ASP A 136 2.54 -0.15 15.50
C ASP A 136 1.48 -1.26 15.45
N VAL A 137 0.23 -0.92 15.80
CA VAL A 137 -0.87 -1.89 15.88
C VAL A 137 -1.30 -2.43 14.51
N SER A 138 -1.24 -1.62 13.44
CA SER A 138 -1.63 -2.05 12.09
C SER A 138 -0.62 -3.08 11.54
N ILE A 139 0.68 -2.91 11.84
CA ILE A 139 1.70 -3.92 11.56
C ILE A 139 1.44 -5.21 12.35
N ALA A 140 1.03 -5.11 13.62
CA ALA A 140 0.69 -6.31 14.41
C ALA A 140 -0.51 -7.07 13.81
N GLU A 141 -1.54 -6.37 13.32
CA GLU A 141 -2.68 -6.99 12.65
C GLU A 141 -2.23 -7.78 11.41
N GLU A 142 -1.41 -7.17 10.54
CA GLU A 142 -0.86 -7.86 9.37
C GLU A 142 0.02 -9.05 9.74
N ALA A 143 0.84 -8.91 10.78
CA ALA A 143 1.70 -9.97 11.29
C ALA A 143 0.89 -11.16 11.83
N ARG A 144 -0.25 -10.89 12.47
CA ARG A 144 -1.20 -11.92 12.94
C ARG A 144 -1.82 -12.66 11.76
N GLU A 145 -2.24 -11.95 10.73
CA GLU A 145 -2.92 -12.54 9.56
C GLU A 145 -1.97 -13.27 8.60
N SER A 146 -0.66 -13.00 8.63
CA SER A 146 0.31 -13.63 7.70
C SER A 146 0.51 -15.13 7.93
N ARG A 147 0.24 -15.62 9.15
CA ARG A 147 0.45 -17.03 9.56
C ARG A 147 1.87 -17.57 9.32
N THR A 148 2.85 -16.67 9.24
CA THR A 148 4.28 -17.02 9.16
C THR A 148 4.89 -17.07 10.56
N GLU A 149 5.99 -17.81 10.70
CA GLU A 149 6.74 -17.84 11.97
C GLU A 149 7.34 -16.46 12.29
N GLY A 150 7.87 -15.77 11.29
CA GLY A 150 8.38 -14.41 11.48
C GLY A 150 7.27 -13.40 11.81
N GLY A 151 6.10 -13.50 11.17
CA GLY A 151 4.93 -12.68 11.51
C GLY A 151 4.49 -12.91 12.95
N ARG A 152 4.46 -14.16 13.42
CA ARG A 152 4.19 -14.48 14.83
C ARG A 152 5.18 -13.82 15.79
N GLN A 153 6.46 -13.76 15.42
CA GLN A 153 7.49 -13.07 16.23
C GLN A 153 7.27 -11.56 16.24
N ILE A 154 7.01 -10.94 15.08
CA ILE A 154 6.68 -9.51 14.96
C ILE A 154 5.46 -9.14 15.81
N TYR A 155 4.38 -9.92 15.69
CA TYR A 155 3.16 -9.74 16.49
C TYR A 155 3.45 -9.77 17.98
N ASN A 156 4.19 -10.78 18.45
CA ASN A 156 4.53 -10.91 19.86
C ASN A 156 5.40 -9.75 20.35
N ASP A 157 6.37 -9.29 19.55
CA ASP A 157 7.22 -8.15 19.90
C ASP A 157 6.38 -6.87 20.10
N ILE A 158 5.44 -6.61 19.20
CA ILE A 158 4.55 -5.43 19.27
C ILE A 158 3.60 -5.56 20.46
N MET A 159 2.94 -6.71 20.63
CA MET A 159 1.93 -6.90 21.67
C MET A 159 2.50 -7.00 23.09
N ASN A 160 3.79 -7.31 23.24
CA ASN A 160 4.50 -7.30 24.53
C ASN A 160 5.21 -5.96 24.79
N ALA A 161 5.15 -5.00 23.88
CA ALA A 161 5.69 -3.67 24.12
C ALA A 161 4.90 -2.98 25.25
N GLU A 162 5.59 -2.14 26.03
CA GLU A 162 4.95 -1.36 27.10
C GLU A 162 3.86 -0.42 26.55
N PHE A 163 4.06 0.04 25.31
CA PHE A 163 3.35 1.15 24.69
C PHE A 163 3.13 0.90 23.19
N PRO A 164 1.96 0.37 22.77
CA PRO A 164 1.57 0.24 21.35
C PRO A 164 1.07 1.56 20.74
N TYR A 165 1.38 1.80 19.46
CA TYR A 165 1.09 3.05 18.73
C TYR A 165 0.21 2.84 17.49
N ALA A 166 -0.48 3.89 17.05
CA ALA A 166 -1.19 3.98 15.78
C ALA A 166 -0.46 4.96 14.83
N VAL A 167 0.69 4.53 14.32
CA VAL A 167 1.50 5.32 13.37
C VAL A 167 0.85 5.29 11.98
N ILE A 168 0.21 4.17 11.63
CA ILE A 168 -0.33 3.92 10.30
C ILE A 168 -1.87 4.03 10.32
N ASP A 169 -2.41 5.03 9.62
CA ASP A 169 -3.85 5.23 9.44
C ASP A 169 -4.29 4.74 8.06
N ASP A 170 -4.87 3.53 8.02
CA ASP A 170 -5.39 2.89 6.81
C ASP A 170 -6.60 3.64 6.21
N SER A 171 -7.36 4.39 7.03
CA SER A 171 -8.56 5.11 6.60
C SER A 171 -8.21 6.35 5.77
N GLN A 172 -7.17 7.08 6.19
CA GLN A 172 -6.68 8.28 5.50
C GLN A 172 -5.49 7.98 4.58
N ARG A 173 -4.91 6.76 4.63
CA ARG A 173 -3.66 6.37 3.97
C ARG A 173 -2.48 7.26 4.41
N GLN A 174 -2.39 7.54 5.70
CA GLN A 174 -1.35 8.39 6.29
C GLN A 174 -0.41 7.58 7.17
N ILE A 175 0.80 8.12 7.34
CA ILE A 175 1.82 7.60 8.26
C ILE A 175 2.28 8.78 9.11
N ALA A 176 1.92 8.78 10.38
CA ALA A 176 2.35 9.78 11.34
C ALA A 176 3.80 9.48 11.77
N ILE A 177 4.76 10.20 11.20
CA ILE A 177 6.19 10.01 11.53
C ILE A 177 6.65 11.00 12.61
N ASP A 178 5.93 12.11 12.81
CA ASP A 178 6.29 13.08 13.83
C ASP A 178 5.88 12.61 15.24
N PHE A 179 6.74 12.89 16.20
CA PHE A 179 6.63 12.36 17.55
C PHE A 179 5.43 12.94 18.31
N ASP A 180 5.04 14.18 18.00
CA ASP A 180 3.95 14.88 18.70
C ASP A 180 2.58 14.32 18.30
N THR A 181 2.38 14.01 17.01
CA THR A 181 1.17 13.35 16.48
C THR A 181 1.06 11.92 17.00
N VAL A 182 2.15 11.14 16.96
CA VAL A 182 2.13 9.75 17.42
C VAL A 182 1.84 9.64 18.93
N LEU A 183 2.30 10.61 19.74
CA LEU A 183 2.02 10.63 21.17
C LEU A 183 0.60 11.08 21.51
N ALA A 184 -0.05 11.88 20.67
CA ALA A 184 -1.41 12.36 20.91
C ALA A 184 -2.45 11.22 20.88
N GLU A 185 -2.16 10.13 20.17
CA GLU A 185 -3.07 9.00 19.93
C GLU A 185 -2.64 7.72 20.67
N HIS A 186 -1.76 7.84 21.67
CA HIS A 186 -1.20 6.74 22.45
C HIS A 186 -1.86 6.61 23.86
N PRO A 187 -2.11 5.39 24.40
CA PRO A 187 -1.84 4.08 23.79
C PRO A 187 -2.93 3.67 22.79
N ALA A 188 -2.49 3.04 21.70
CA ALA A 188 -3.37 2.46 20.70
C ALA A 188 -3.70 0.99 21.03
N TYR A 189 -4.82 0.49 20.54
CA TYR A 189 -5.22 -0.91 20.73
C TYR A 189 -5.61 -1.52 19.39
N LEU A 190 -5.40 -2.84 19.24
CA LEU A 190 -5.90 -3.57 18.06
C LEU A 190 -7.39 -3.29 17.87
N ASN A 191 -7.80 -2.97 16.64
CA ASN A 191 -9.17 -2.57 16.30
C ASN A 191 -9.74 -1.34 17.06
N GLY A 192 -8.90 -0.51 17.68
CA GLY A 192 -9.32 0.66 18.47
C GLY A 192 -10.18 1.66 17.69
N ASP A 193 -9.90 1.81 16.40
CA ASP A 193 -10.60 2.72 15.48
C ASP A 193 -11.72 2.04 14.69
N THR A 194 -12.20 0.88 15.14
CA THR A 194 -13.42 0.31 14.58
C THR A 194 -14.57 1.28 14.84
N GLU A 195 -14.90 2.10 13.83
CA GLU A 195 -16.09 2.93 13.81
C GLU A 195 -17.33 2.03 13.75
N VAL A 196 -17.78 1.62 14.94
CA VAL A 196 -19.07 0.96 15.07
C VAL A 196 -20.17 2.00 14.82
N ARG A 197 -21.08 1.66 13.91
CA ARG A 197 -22.17 2.48 13.36
C ARG A 197 -23.14 3.12 14.38
N TRP A 198 -22.92 2.91 15.67
CA TRP A 198 -23.79 3.31 16.79
C TRP A 198 -23.24 4.44 17.65
N ARG A 199 -22.10 5.07 17.32
CA ARG A 199 -21.69 6.28 18.05
C ARG A 199 -22.71 7.40 17.75
N PRO A 200 -23.37 8.00 18.76
CA PRO A 200 -24.17 9.19 18.55
C PRO A 200 -23.24 10.37 18.27
N ASN A 201 -23.59 11.18 17.27
CA ASN A 201 -22.95 12.46 16.98
C ASN A 201 -23.05 13.45 18.15
#